data_AF-A0A022MBH9-F1
#
_entry.id   AF-A0A022MBH9-F1
#
_cell.length_a   1.000
_cell.length_b   1.000
_cell.length_c   1.000
_cell.angle_alpha   90.00
_cell.angle_beta   90.00
_cell.angle_gamma   90.00
#
_symmetry.space_group_name_H-M   'P 1'
#
loop_
_entity.id
_entity.type
_entity.pdbx_description
1 polymer ?
#
loop_
_entity_poly.entity_id
_entity_poly.type
_entity_poly.pdbx_seq_one_letter_code
_entity_poly.pdbx_strand_id
1 'polypeptide(L)'
;MLIDQQGTVGVHGSTSVEELFRLLTQATERLESRGFRVIRLDAGQWNTERDMHRAMAAALDFPDYYGHNLDAFNDCLGDVACYGGYDDAPEGAGLVLVVSRYDRFATTCPRAAQVVLDIIAVRARQAAELRRRLICLVQSSDPRIRFGSVGALPVLWNNGERPDAGRGA
;
A
#
# COMPACT_ATOMS: atom_id res chain seq x y z
N MET A 1 -4.82 11.33 -13.54
CA MET A 1 -4.65 12.31 -14.63
C MET A 1 -3.89 13.51 -14.09
N LEU A 2 -2.63 13.67 -14.50
CA LEU A 2 -1.96 14.95 -14.76
C LEU A 2 -0.63 14.68 -15.46
N ILE A 3 -0.32 15.57 -16.40
CA ILE A 3 0.69 15.50 -17.46
C ILE A 3 2.01 16.08 -16.95
N ASP A 4 3.13 15.49 -17.35
CA ASP A 4 4.46 16.07 -17.20
C ASP A 4 4.79 16.97 -18.40
N GLN A 5 5.31 18.15 -18.11
CA GLN A 5 6.11 18.95 -19.03
C GLN A 5 7.45 19.19 -18.34
N GLN A 6 8.53 18.55 -18.81
CA GLN A 6 9.72 19.18 -19.39
C GLN A 6 10.99 18.33 -19.18
N GLY A 7 11.65 18.00 -20.30
CA GLY A 7 13.12 18.02 -20.36
C GLY A 7 13.88 16.84 -19.75
N THR A 8 13.98 15.76 -20.51
CA THR A 8 15.07 14.75 -20.59
C THR A 8 15.98 14.53 -19.37
N VAL A 9 15.87 13.35 -18.75
CA VAL A 9 17.01 12.57 -18.22
C VAL A 9 16.81 11.11 -18.66
N GLY A 10 17.76 10.57 -19.41
CA GLY A 10 17.74 9.17 -19.82
C GLY A 10 18.27 8.27 -18.70
N VAL A 11 17.62 7.13 -18.45
CA VAL A 11 18.15 6.07 -17.58
C VAL A 11 17.96 4.73 -18.29
N HIS A 12 19.07 4.04 -18.54
CA HIS A 12 19.13 2.65 -19.01
C HIS A 12 18.82 1.69 -17.85
N GLY A 13 17.91 0.75 -18.09
CA GLY A 13 17.91 -0.61 -17.53
C GLY A 13 17.88 -0.77 -16.01
N SER A 14 16.74 -1.28 -15.52
CA SER A 14 16.41 -1.65 -14.13
C SER A 14 16.35 -0.48 -13.14
N THR A 15 15.14 -0.13 -12.70
CA THR A 15 14.92 0.80 -11.59
C THR A 15 15.69 0.30 -10.38
N SER A 16 16.78 0.98 -10.04
CA SER A 16 17.60 0.63 -8.88
C SER A 16 16.74 0.71 -7.61
N VAL A 17 17.03 -0.10 -6.59
CA VAL A 17 16.29 -0.11 -5.32
C VAL A 17 16.24 1.30 -4.69
N GLU A 18 17.29 2.10 -4.90
CA GLU A 18 17.40 3.48 -4.44
C GLU A 18 16.38 4.42 -5.13
N GLU A 19 16.11 4.20 -6.40
CA GLU A 19 15.16 5.00 -7.17
C GLU A 19 13.71 4.68 -6.80
N LEU A 20 13.38 3.39 -6.60
CA LEU A 20 12.09 2.97 -6.03
C LEU A 20 11.86 3.59 -4.64
N PHE A 21 12.89 3.55 -3.79
CA PHE A 21 12.79 4.12 -2.45
C PHE A 21 12.59 5.64 -2.49
N ARG A 22 13.25 6.33 -3.42
CA ARG A 22 13.08 7.77 -3.65
C ARG A 22 11.66 8.10 -4.12
N LEU A 23 11.12 7.36 -5.07
CA LEU A 23 9.75 7.56 -5.57
C LEU A 23 8.72 7.35 -4.47
N LEU A 24 8.87 6.28 -3.68
CA LEU A 24 7.99 6.02 -2.54
C LEU A 24 8.07 7.15 -1.50
N THR A 25 9.28 7.61 -1.19
CA THR A 25 9.50 8.72 -0.25
C THR A 25 8.81 9.98 -0.75
N GLN A 26 9.03 10.38 -2.01
CA GLN A 26 8.39 11.56 -2.60
C GLN A 26 6.86 11.44 -2.70
N ALA A 27 6.33 10.24 -3.01
CA ALA A 27 4.90 10.01 -3.00
C ALA A 27 4.32 10.20 -1.60
N THR A 28 5.03 9.70 -0.59
CA THR A 28 4.61 9.79 0.81
C THR A 28 4.64 11.23 1.32
N GLU A 29 5.73 11.97 1.09
CA GLU A 29 5.87 13.38 1.48
C GLU A 29 4.78 14.26 0.83
N ARG A 30 4.43 13.99 -0.44
CA ARG A 30 3.34 14.68 -1.14
C ARG A 30 1.97 14.39 -0.54
N LEU A 31 1.76 13.21 0.05
CA LEU A 31 0.51 12.88 0.73
C LEU A 31 0.48 13.52 2.12
N GLU A 32 1.58 13.49 2.88
CA GLU A 32 1.69 14.17 4.18
C GLU A 32 1.45 15.67 4.07
N SER A 33 2.07 16.34 3.10
CA SER A 33 1.86 17.77 2.84
C SER A 33 0.43 18.14 2.43
N ARG A 34 -0.39 17.16 2.02
CA ARG A 34 -1.82 17.30 1.75
C ARG A 34 -2.70 16.94 2.96
N GLY A 35 -2.09 16.70 4.11
CA GLY A 35 -2.79 16.40 5.36
C GLY A 35 -3.15 14.93 5.56
N PHE A 36 -2.67 14.00 4.72
CA PHE A 36 -2.91 12.59 4.95
C PHE A 36 -2.15 12.09 6.18
N ARG A 37 -2.81 11.27 7.00
CA ARG A 37 -2.15 10.48 8.03
C ARG A 37 -1.44 9.32 7.36
N VAL A 38 -0.11 9.30 7.44
CA VAL A 38 0.71 8.22 6.86
C VAL A 38 1.18 7.28 7.95
N ILE A 39 0.85 5.99 7.79
CA ILE A 39 1.39 4.89 8.60
C ILE A 39 2.38 4.11 7.74
N ARG A 40 3.62 4.01 8.23
CA ARG A 40 4.71 3.29 7.56
C ARG A 40 4.98 1.97 8.27
N LEU A 41 5.04 0.90 7.49
CA LEU A 41 5.23 -0.48 7.95
C LEU A 41 6.37 -1.13 7.16
N ASP A 42 7.06 -2.03 7.84
CA ASP A 42 8.13 -2.84 7.26
C ASP A 42 7.74 -4.32 7.29
N ALA A 43 7.37 -4.85 6.12
CA ALA A 43 7.03 -6.26 5.96
C ALA A 43 8.27 -7.17 5.90
N GLY A 44 9.48 -6.61 5.92
CA GLY A 44 10.72 -7.38 5.98
C GLY A 44 10.87 -8.23 7.25
N GLN A 45 10.10 -7.94 8.30
CA GLN A 45 10.06 -8.71 9.55
C GLN A 45 8.82 -9.61 9.67
N TRP A 46 7.96 -9.66 8.66
CA TRP A 46 6.73 -10.47 8.69
C TRP A 46 7.02 -11.89 8.22
N ASN A 47 7.63 -12.69 9.10
CA ASN A 47 7.97 -14.10 8.84
C ASN A 47 6.74 -15.02 8.97
N THR A 48 5.67 -14.54 9.58
CA THR A 48 4.40 -15.26 9.70
C THR A 48 3.22 -14.30 9.50
N GLU A 49 2.04 -14.84 9.20
CA GLU A 49 0.79 -14.06 9.19
C GLU A 49 0.53 -13.39 10.56
N ARG A 50 0.95 -14.02 11.66
CA ARG A 50 0.84 -13.45 13.00
C ARG A 50 1.70 -12.20 13.19
N ASP A 51 2.90 -12.16 12.61
CA ASP A 51 3.77 -10.98 12.66
C ASP A 51 3.13 -9.79 11.93
N MET A 52 2.52 -10.06 10.77
CA MET A 52 1.72 -9.07 10.03
C MET A 52 0.56 -8.55 10.89
N HIS A 53 -0.25 -9.44 11.48
CA HIS A 53 -1.37 -9.02 12.33
C HIS A 53 -0.91 -8.18 13.51
N ARG A 54 0.19 -8.53 14.17
CA ARG A 54 0.75 -7.74 15.28
C ARG A 54 1.18 -6.34 14.83
N ALA A 55 1.90 -6.26 13.72
CA ALA A 55 2.38 -4.99 13.19
C ALA A 55 1.24 -4.07 12.75
N MET A 56 0.24 -4.62 12.03
CA MET A 56 -0.93 -3.87 11.59
C MET A 56 -1.77 -3.39 12.77
N ALA A 57 -2.04 -4.26 13.75
CA ALA A 57 -2.81 -3.90 14.94
C ALA A 57 -2.16 -2.79 15.75
N ALA A 58 -0.85 -2.89 15.99
CA ALA A 58 -0.12 -1.86 16.72
C ALA A 58 -0.09 -0.53 15.98
N ALA A 59 0.10 -0.54 14.66
CA ALA A 59 0.22 0.68 13.88
C ALA A 59 -1.12 1.40 13.67
N LEU A 60 -2.21 0.62 13.53
CA LEU A 60 -3.56 1.12 13.33
C LEU A 60 -4.36 1.31 14.62
N ASP A 61 -3.73 1.02 15.76
CA ASP A 61 -4.36 1.10 17.08
C ASP A 61 -5.66 0.27 17.16
N PHE A 62 -5.57 -0.99 16.70
CA PHE A 62 -6.69 -1.91 16.77
C PHE A 62 -7.02 -2.28 18.22
N PRO A 63 -8.29 -2.58 18.52
CA PRO A 63 -8.73 -2.89 19.87
C PRO A 63 -8.15 -4.20 20.41
N ASP A 64 -8.08 -4.32 21.74
CA ASP A 64 -7.54 -5.49 22.45
C ASP A 64 -8.24 -6.82 22.11
N TYR A 65 -9.49 -6.76 21.65
CA TYR A 65 -10.27 -7.93 21.21
C TYR A 65 -9.99 -8.35 19.76
N TYR A 66 -9.00 -7.75 19.10
CA TYR A 66 -8.61 -8.09 17.73
C TYR A 66 -8.25 -9.58 17.59
N GLY A 67 -9.04 -10.30 16.79
CA GLY A 67 -8.97 -11.77 16.69
C GLY A 67 -7.76 -12.36 15.96
N HIS A 68 -6.79 -11.53 15.53
CA HIS A 68 -5.55 -11.94 14.86
C HIS A 68 -5.74 -12.91 13.67
N ASN A 69 -6.77 -12.67 12.87
CA ASN A 69 -7.06 -13.39 11.62
C ASN A 69 -7.54 -12.40 10.54
N LEU A 70 -7.61 -12.86 9.29
CA LEU A 70 -7.94 -12.00 8.14
C LEU A 70 -9.38 -11.44 8.17
N ASP A 71 -10.34 -12.14 8.77
CA ASP A 71 -11.69 -11.63 8.95
C ASP A 71 -11.71 -10.47 9.98
N ALA A 72 -11.03 -10.67 11.11
CA ALA A 72 -10.86 -9.61 12.11
C ALA A 72 -10.08 -8.40 11.54
N PHE A 73 -9.08 -8.64 10.68
CA PHE A 73 -8.36 -7.58 9.98
C PHE A 73 -9.31 -6.78 9.07
N ASN A 74 -10.16 -7.48 8.33
CA ASN A 74 -11.15 -6.87 7.44
C ASN A 74 -12.14 -5.98 8.20
N ASP A 75 -12.60 -6.44 9.36
CA ASP A 75 -13.56 -5.69 10.19
C ASP A 75 -12.89 -4.45 10.82
N CYS A 76 -11.78 -4.63 11.54
CA CYS A 76 -11.10 -3.52 12.20
C CYS A 76 -10.55 -2.49 11.20
N LEU A 77 -10.02 -2.92 10.05
CA LEU A 77 -9.61 -1.98 9.01
C LEU A 77 -10.80 -1.22 8.44
N GLY A 78 -11.95 -1.87 8.28
CA GLY A 78 -13.19 -1.22 7.85
C GLY A 78 -13.60 -0.10 8.80
N ASP A 79 -13.55 -0.36 10.10
CA ASP A 79 -13.85 0.63 11.14
C ASP A 79 -12.87 1.80 11.09
N VAL A 80 -11.56 1.53 11.02
CA VAL A 80 -10.55 2.59 10.88
C VAL A 80 -10.78 3.40 9.59
N ALA A 81 -11.03 2.73 8.46
CA ALA A 81 -11.18 3.36 7.16
C ALA A 81 -12.45 4.25 7.07
N CYS A 82 -13.53 3.83 7.71
CA CYS A 82 -14.85 4.47 7.62
C CYS A 82 -15.13 5.44 8.77
N TYR A 83 -14.52 5.25 9.95
CA TYR A 83 -14.85 5.95 11.19
C TYR A 83 -13.62 6.38 12.03
N GLY A 84 -12.39 6.17 11.54
CA GLY A 84 -11.17 6.47 12.29
C GLY A 84 -10.95 7.96 12.58
N GLY A 85 -10.14 8.28 13.58
CA GLY A 85 -9.83 9.64 14.02
C GLY A 85 -8.88 10.40 13.07
N TYR A 86 -9.34 10.67 11.85
CA TYR A 86 -8.70 11.56 10.87
C TYR A 86 -9.73 12.43 10.15
N ASP A 87 -10.89 12.64 10.77
CA ASP A 87 -11.99 13.47 10.26
C ASP A 87 -11.73 14.97 10.43
N ASP A 88 -10.80 15.32 11.31
CA ASP A 88 -10.25 16.66 11.50
C ASP A 88 -9.21 17.04 10.42
N ALA A 89 -8.86 16.10 9.54
CA ALA A 89 -7.93 16.35 8.44
C ALA A 89 -8.57 17.24 7.34
N PRO A 90 -7.76 17.96 6.54
CA PRO A 90 -8.26 18.77 5.43
C PRO A 90 -9.19 18.00 4.49
N GLU A 91 -10.13 18.69 3.84
CA GLU A 91 -11.07 18.01 2.92
C GLU A 91 -10.31 17.22 1.85
N GLY A 92 -10.59 15.90 1.80
CA GLY A 92 -9.91 14.98 0.89
C GLY A 92 -8.60 14.39 1.41
N ALA A 93 -8.16 14.72 2.62
CA ALA A 93 -7.18 13.95 3.36
C ALA A 93 -7.77 12.62 3.87
N GLY A 94 -6.90 11.70 4.27
CA GLY A 94 -7.30 10.39 4.75
C GLY A 94 -6.12 9.59 5.26
N LEU A 95 -6.25 8.27 5.26
CA LEU A 95 -5.24 7.35 5.73
C LEU A 95 -4.40 6.80 4.55
N VAL A 96 -3.08 6.78 4.71
CA VAL A 96 -2.15 6.10 3.80
C VAL A 96 -1.41 5.02 4.56
N LEU A 97 -1.46 3.80 4.06
CA LEU A 97 -0.62 2.68 4.48
C LEU A 97 0.55 2.57 3.52
N VAL A 98 1.77 2.70 4.02
CA VAL A 98 3.00 2.48 3.25
C VAL A 98 3.66 1.21 3.76
N VAL A 99 3.70 0.16 2.95
CA VAL A 99 4.27 -1.13 3.33
C VAL A 99 5.50 -1.44 2.48
N SER A 100 6.68 -1.39 3.11
CA SER A 100 7.96 -1.69 2.45
C SER A 100 8.32 -3.17 2.52
N ARG A 101 9.15 -3.63 1.57
CA ARG A 101 9.64 -5.02 1.46
C ARG A 101 8.53 -6.08 1.50
N TYR A 102 7.41 -5.77 0.84
CA TYR A 102 6.24 -6.64 0.84
C TYR A 102 6.46 -7.97 0.12
N ASP A 103 7.48 -8.06 -0.73
CA ASP A 103 7.97 -9.33 -1.29
C ASP A 103 8.30 -10.38 -0.23
N ARG A 104 8.83 -9.96 0.92
CA ARG A 104 9.19 -10.89 2.01
C ARG A 104 7.95 -11.56 2.60
N PHE A 105 6.92 -10.77 2.87
CA PHE A 105 5.64 -11.30 3.32
C PHE A 105 4.96 -12.13 2.23
N ALA A 106 4.95 -11.64 0.99
CA ALA A 106 4.35 -12.36 -0.13
C ALA A 106 5.05 -13.69 -0.44
N THR A 107 6.35 -13.80 -0.18
CA THR A 107 7.10 -15.07 -0.31
C THR A 107 6.74 -16.03 0.82
N THR A 108 6.64 -15.53 2.05
CA THR A 108 6.49 -16.37 3.24
C THR A 108 5.05 -16.77 3.50
N CYS A 109 4.09 -15.89 3.19
CA CYS A 109 2.65 -16.12 3.35
C CYS A 109 1.88 -15.63 2.10
N PRO A 110 2.02 -16.28 0.93
CA PRO A 110 1.50 -15.77 -0.34
C PRO A 110 -0.01 -15.52 -0.35
N ARG A 111 -0.78 -16.47 0.22
CA ARG A 111 -2.25 -16.35 0.31
C ARG A 111 -2.65 -15.16 1.19
N ALA A 112 -2.05 -15.05 2.37
CA ALA A 112 -2.36 -13.97 3.30
C ALA A 112 -1.99 -12.60 2.70
N ALA A 113 -0.84 -12.50 2.02
CA ALA A 113 -0.44 -11.28 1.33
C ALA A 113 -1.45 -10.84 0.27
N GLN A 114 -1.92 -11.77 -0.56
CA GLN A 114 -2.98 -11.46 -1.53
C GLN A 114 -4.26 -10.96 -0.83
N VAL A 115 -4.74 -11.70 0.17
CA VAL A 115 -6.00 -11.39 0.87
C VAL A 115 -5.92 -10.04 1.61
N VAL A 116 -4.77 -9.70 2.21
CA VAL A 116 -4.57 -8.39 2.85
C VAL A 116 -4.74 -7.25 1.85
N LEU A 117 -4.14 -7.35 0.66
CA LEU A 117 -4.31 -6.33 -0.38
C LEU A 117 -5.76 -6.25 -0.87
N ASP A 118 -6.43 -7.39 -1.03
CA ASP A 118 -7.85 -7.47 -1.41
C ASP A 118 -8.75 -6.77 -0.39
N ILE A 119 -8.55 -7.06 0.90
CA ILE A 119 -9.27 -6.42 2.01
C ILE A 119 -9.06 -4.91 1.99
N ILE A 120 -7.81 -4.45 1.88
CA ILE A 120 -7.48 -3.02 1.85
C ILE A 120 -8.19 -2.34 0.66
N ALA A 121 -8.19 -2.96 -0.52
CA ALA A 121 -8.85 -2.41 -1.70
C ALA A 121 -10.38 -2.33 -1.54
N VAL A 122 -10.99 -3.36 -0.95
CA VAL A 122 -12.43 -3.35 -0.63
C VAL A 122 -12.76 -2.22 0.35
N ARG A 123 -12.00 -2.09 1.44
CA ARG A 123 -12.23 -1.05 2.45
C ARG A 123 -11.93 0.35 1.93
N ALA A 124 -10.96 0.51 1.04
CA ALA A 124 -10.71 1.78 0.37
C ALA A 124 -11.88 2.25 -0.50
N ARG A 125 -12.53 1.32 -1.22
CA ARG A 125 -13.75 1.65 -1.99
C ARG A 125 -14.90 2.05 -1.09
N GLN A 126 -15.15 1.28 -0.04
CA GLN A 126 -16.22 1.58 0.91
C GLN A 126 -16.00 2.94 1.61
N ALA A 127 -14.77 3.23 2.02
CA ALA A 127 -14.43 4.54 2.60
C ALA A 127 -14.71 5.69 1.62
N ALA A 128 -14.45 5.50 0.32
CA ALA A 128 -14.70 6.51 -0.70
C ALA A 128 -16.18 6.87 -0.85
N GLU A 129 -17.10 5.93 -0.62
CA GLU A 129 -18.55 6.21 -0.60
C GLU A 129 -18.92 7.20 0.52
N LEU A 130 -18.18 7.15 1.63
CA LEU A 130 -18.29 8.07 2.76
C LEU A 130 -17.43 9.34 2.59
N ARG A 131 -16.89 9.59 1.39
CA ARG A 131 -15.91 10.65 1.09
C ARG A 131 -14.62 10.59 1.90
N ARG A 132 -14.32 9.45 2.49
CA ARG A 132 -13.06 9.16 3.19
C ARG A 132 -12.08 8.51 2.22
N ARG A 133 -10.78 8.60 2.51
CA ARG A 133 -9.74 8.02 1.64
C ARG A 133 -8.85 7.08 2.43
N LEU A 134 -8.69 5.87 1.90
CA LEU A 134 -7.67 4.92 2.30
C LEU A 134 -6.81 4.62 1.06
N ILE A 135 -5.51 4.87 1.16
CA ILE A 135 -4.54 4.59 0.11
C ILE A 135 -3.55 3.57 0.65
N CYS A 136 -3.16 2.60 -0.17
CA CYS A 136 -2.11 1.65 0.18
C CYS A 136 -1.01 1.71 -0.88
N LEU A 137 0.20 2.03 -0.44
CA LEU A 137 1.41 2.02 -1.24
C LEU A 137 2.26 0.84 -0.78
N VAL A 138 2.62 -0.02 -1.72
CA VAL A 138 3.37 -1.24 -1.44
C VAL A 138 4.67 -1.19 -2.23
N GLN A 139 5.79 -1.36 -1.55
CA GLN A 139 7.10 -1.47 -2.19
C GLN A 139 7.59 -2.91 -2.12
N SER A 140 8.12 -3.37 -3.26
CA SER A 140 8.77 -4.67 -3.40
C SER A 140 10.16 -4.47 -4.00
N SER A 141 11.12 -5.24 -3.50
CA SER A 141 12.46 -5.31 -4.11
C SER A 141 12.58 -6.46 -5.12
N ASP A 142 11.54 -7.29 -5.30
CA ASP A 142 11.48 -8.34 -6.32
C ASP A 142 10.72 -7.84 -7.56
N PRO A 143 11.40 -7.57 -8.69
CA PRO A 143 10.74 -7.09 -9.91
C PRO A 143 9.80 -8.14 -10.54
N ARG A 144 9.88 -9.40 -10.10
CA ARG A 144 9.05 -10.50 -10.58
C ARG A 144 7.85 -10.78 -9.68
N ILE A 145 7.66 -10.02 -8.61
CA ILE A 145 6.49 -10.20 -7.75
C ILE A 145 5.20 -10.10 -8.59
N ARG A 146 4.28 -11.04 -8.38
CA ARG A 146 2.98 -11.07 -9.04
C ARG A 146 1.92 -11.25 -7.98
N PHE A 147 0.90 -10.42 -8.05
CA PHE A 147 -0.34 -10.55 -7.30
C PHE A 147 -1.46 -10.90 -8.28
N GLY A 148 -2.50 -11.55 -7.78
CA GLY A 148 -3.77 -11.63 -8.49
C GLY A 148 -4.38 -10.23 -8.66
N SER A 149 -5.52 -10.14 -9.35
CA SER A 149 -6.30 -8.91 -9.37
C SER A 149 -6.69 -8.53 -7.93
N VAL A 150 -6.26 -7.35 -7.49
CA VAL A 150 -6.54 -6.86 -6.15
C VAL A 150 -7.90 -6.15 -6.17
N GLY A 151 -8.85 -6.67 -5.41
CA GLY A 151 -10.21 -6.13 -5.35
C GLY A 151 -10.89 -6.05 -6.73
N ALA A 152 -10.64 -7.01 -7.62
CA ALA A 152 -11.13 -7.06 -9.00
C ALA A 152 -10.62 -5.97 -9.97
N LEU A 153 -9.57 -5.23 -9.59
CA LEU A 153 -8.81 -4.36 -10.50
C LEU A 153 -7.39 -4.91 -10.66
N PRO A 154 -6.75 -4.75 -11.84
CA PRO A 154 -5.33 -5.10 -11.98
C PRO A 154 -4.51 -4.20 -11.04
N VAL A 155 -3.48 -4.78 -10.40
CA VAL A 155 -2.51 -4.01 -9.63
C VAL A 155 -1.79 -3.06 -10.59
N LEU A 156 -2.09 -1.77 -10.49
CA LEU A 156 -1.46 -0.75 -11.31
C LEU A 156 -0.08 -0.47 -10.75
N TRP A 157 0.94 -0.81 -11.53
CA TRP A 157 2.30 -0.35 -11.27
C TRP A 157 2.34 1.18 -11.44
N ASN A 158 3.08 1.86 -10.58
CA ASN A 158 3.36 3.27 -10.78
C ASN A 158 4.01 3.44 -12.17
N ASN A 159 3.63 4.47 -12.93
CA ASN A 159 4.06 4.62 -14.33
C ASN A 159 5.59 4.74 -14.47
N GLY A 160 6.29 5.20 -13.43
CA GLY A 160 7.76 5.28 -13.38
C GLY A 160 8.46 3.98 -12.97
N GLU A 161 7.71 2.94 -12.57
CA GLU A 161 8.26 1.67 -12.06
C GLU A 161 7.93 0.49 -12.99
N ARG A 162 7.22 0.73 -14.09
CA ARG A 162 6.82 -0.32 -15.03
C ARG A 162 8.08 -0.94 -15.63
N PRO A 163 8.36 -2.25 -15.44
CA PRO A 163 9.45 -2.89 -16.14
C PRO A 163 9.14 -2.87 -17.65
N ASP A 164 10.14 -2.54 -18.47
CA ASP A 164 10.09 -2.53 -19.92
C ASP A 164 9.75 -3.93 -20.47
N ALA A 165 8.48 -4.30 -20.45
CA ALA A 165 7.98 -5.51 -21.06
C ALA A 165 7.81 -5.26 -22.56
N GLY A 166 8.90 -5.38 -23.32
CA GLY A 166 8.86 -5.54 -24.77
C GLY A 166 9.97 -4.88 -25.58
N ARG A 167 11.16 -5.50 -25.63
CA ARG A 167 11.97 -5.50 -26.87
C ARG A 167 12.26 -6.93 -27.25
N GLY A 168 11.54 -7.38 -28.26
CA GLY A 168 11.64 -8.69 -28.87
C GLY A 168 10.82 -8.67 -30.16
N ALA A 169 11.35 -7.97 -31.16
CA ALA A 169 11.09 -8.18 -32.58
C ALA A 169 12.36 -7.78 -33.34
#